data_AF-A0ABD3P438-F1
#
_entry.id   AF-A0ABD3P438-F1
#
_cell.length_a   1.000
_cell.length_b   1.000
_cell.length_c   1.000
_cell.angle_alpha   90.00
_cell.angle_beta   90.00
_cell.angle_gamma   90.00
#
_symmetry.space_group_name_H-M   'P 1'
#
loop_
_entity.id
_entity.type
_entity.pdbx_description
1 polymer ?
#
loop_
_entity_poly.entity_id
_entity_poly.type
_entity_poly.pdbx_seq_one_letter_code
_entity_poly.pdbx_strand_id
1 'polypeptide(L)'
;MIRQRIGPLLLVVLYASGVVASWEEKRSRRDGFDKVAVARIARATLERALALPDDGAGADVDGVPAAAAEAPDDGAGIGRGEGGDSGSAAAVEEEDVNISYDGSDLVAWINDNGGLVHKNARIGLDPAGRYRGVFVKTAEEGGTEEGIEEGEIIVRVPWDLIIKPKNYHVDRWWNCEAIHELYRQFILGDESKYAPYVNYLKNQPRGRIPDEWTDAGKRLLHTILDWRENDDVGLQPLSEKSYEETWIGECMGEDTPLARAAFYQFTSRDEDTLMVPFFDMSNHSNDPEKLNTAYPQRPKRPGQPFVLRSMRDIRPGEQVYISYNRCHRCWFDESYEDCKLYSNYETNDVFQSFGFVEEFPQTWKFKMNVGDEEHPSWDLLKFCLTRDDSSSSGLVVRFGDNYTPDPESEVPTMGNVVYMGKQLMRLVELEATVKNDGKVMEAMPKYEWEMAWTYHQALMTSISAALLASDIVNPAGSDDDSEEKDYSEDNSEDWDEQDIDYDSGDELDDEDERDEL
;
A
#
# COMPACT_ATOMS: atom_id res chain seq x y z
N MET A 1 48.39 17.44 -14.91
CA MET A 1 47.82 16.16 -15.40
C MET A 1 46.94 15.60 -14.29
N ILE A 2 45.65 15.90 -14.31
CA ILE A 2 44.67 15.33 -13.38
C ILE A 2 43.78 14.43 -14.24
N ARG A 3 43.93 13.11 -14.12
CA ARG A 3 42.97 12.14 -14.65
C ARG A 3 41.85 12.01 -13.63
N GLN A 4 40.72 12.66 -13.87
CA GLN A 4 39.49 12.38 -13.14
C GLN A 4 39.06 10.95 -13.48
N ARG A 5 39.01 10.09 -12.46
CA ARG A 5 38.36 8.78 -12.55
C ARG A 5 36.87 9.04 -12.59
N ILE A 6 36.28 8.93 -13.78
CA ILE A 6 34.84 8.78 -13.93
C ILE A 6 34.51 7.40 -13.33
N GLY A 7 33.83 7.39 -12.19
CA GLY A 7 33.47 6.16 -11.48
C GLY A 7 32.36 5.37 -12.19
N PRO A 8 32.14 4.10 -11.81
CA PRO A 8 31.12 3.21 -12.37
C PRO A 8 29.68 3.76 -12.28
N LEU A 9 29.42 4.73 -11.40
CA LEU A 9 28.13 5.40 -11.24
C LEU A 9 27.63 6.09 -12.53
N LEU A 10 28.52 6.72 -13.31
CA LEU A 10 28.11 7.43 -14.54
C LEU A 10 27.75 6.46 -15.67
N LEU A 11 28.26 5.22 -15.62
CA LEU A 11 28.03 4.22 -16.65
C LEU A 11 26.62 3.61 -16.56
N VAL A 12 26.09 3.47 -15.34
CA VAL A 12 24.71 2.97 -15.10
C VAL A 12 23.68 4.01 -15.54
N VAL A 13 23.93 5.30 -15.25
CA VAL A 13 23.08 6.41 -15.72
C VAL A 13 23.02 6.44 -17.24
N LEU A 14 24.15 6.32 -17.93
CA LEU A 14 24.16 6.31 -19.40
C LEU A 14 23.50 5.07 -20.02
N TYR A 15 23.53 3.91 -19.34
CA TYR A 15 22.90 2.70 -19.85
C TYR A 15 21.38 2.73 -19.71
N ALA A 16 20.87 3.16 -18.54
CA ALA A 16 19.43 3.34 -18.32
C ALA A 16 18.87 4.43 -19.25
N SER A 17 19.53 5.59 -19.34
CA SER A 17 19.10 6.68 -20.24
C SER A 17 19.18 6.30 -21.72
N GLY A 18 20.14 5.47 -22.14
CA GLY A 18 20.28 5.02 -23.52
C GLY A 18 19.20 4.02 -23.96
N VAL A 19 18.74 3.15 -23.06
CA VAL A 19 17.60 2.24 -23.32
C VAL A 19 16.30 3.04 -23.39
N VAL A 20 16.10 4.02 -22.49
CA VAL A 20 14.92 4.89 -22.47
C VAL A 20 14.82 5.78 -23.73
N ALA A 21 15.92 6.36 -24.21
CA ALA A 21 15.90 7.22 -25.41
C ALA A 21 15.60 6.44 -26.72
N SER A 22 16.07 5.20 -26.83
CA SER A 22 15.76 4.30 -27.96
C SER A 22 14.28 3.90 -28.02
N TRP A 23 13.59 3.96 -26.86
CA TRP A 23 12.17 3.62 -26.72
C TRP A 23 11.26 4.74 -27.22
N GLU A 24 11.54 6.00 -26.88
CA GLU A 24 10.73 7.15 -27.32
C GLU A 24 10.73 7.32 -28.85
N GLU A 25 11.87 7.06 -29.52
CA GLU A 25 11.97 7.17 -30.98
C GLU A 25 11.18 6.09 -31.73
N LYS A 26 11.00 4.90 -31.13
CA LYS A 26 10.16 3.83 -31.70
C LYS A 26 8.66 4.04 -31.43
N ARG A 27 8.31 4.71 -30.33
CA ARG A 27 6.94 5.01 -29.92
C ARG A 27 6.24 5.95 -30.90
N SER A 28 6.94 6.94 -31.46
CA SER A 28 6.40 7.94 -32.39
C SER A 28 5.96 7.38 -33.77
N ARG A 29 6.28 6.13 -34.13
CA ARG A 29 6.00 5.58 -35.49
C ARG A 29 4.86 4.56 -35.56
N ARG A 30 4.16 4.26 -34.46
CA ARG A 30 3.03 3.32 -34.43
C ARG A 30 1.86 3.90 -33.63
N ASP A 31 1.17 4.89 -34.21
CA ASP A 31 0.02 5.54 -33.54
C ASP A 31 -1.29 4.73 -33.58
N GLY A 32 -1.27 3.50 -34.11
CA GLY A 32 -2.41 2.59 -34.02
C GLY A 32 -2.40 1.83 -32.70
N PHE A 33 -3.32 2.16 -31.79
CA PHE A 33 -3.60 1.32 -30.61
C PHE A 33 -4.26 0.01 -31.05
N ASP A 34 -3.52 -1.10 -30.99
CA ASP A 34 -4.01 -2.43 -31.35
C ASP A 34 -4.66 -3.12 -30.15
N LYS A 35 -5.99 -2.99 -30.05
CA LYS A 35 -6.81 -3.60 -28.99
C LYS A 35 -6.62 -5.11 -28.90
N VAL A 36 -6.46 -5.80 -30.03
CA VAL A 36 -6.33 -7.26 -30.08
C VAL A 36 -4.98 -7.69 -29.51
N ALA A 37 -3.91 -6.98 -29.85
CA ALA A 37 -2.60 -7.23 -29.27
C ALA A 37 -2.60 -7.00 -27.75
N VAL A 38 -3.21 -5.92 -27.28
CA VAL A 38 -3.33 -5.61 -25.84
C VAL A 38 -4.15 -6.67 -25.11
N ALA A 39 -5.31 -7.07 -25.64
CA ALA A 39 -6.14 -8.13 -25.06
C ALA A 39 -5.38 -9.44 -24.90
N ARG A 40 -4.58 -9.81 -25.92
CA ARG A 40 -3.76 -11.02 -25.88
C ARG A 40 -2.67 -10.94 -24.82
N ILE A 41 -2.00 -9.80 -24.68
CA ILE A 41 -0.98 -9.59 -23.64
C ILE A 41 -1.62 -9.63 -22.24
N ALA A 42 -2.77 -8.99 -22.06
CA ALA A 42 -3.52 -9.00 -20.81
C ALA A 42 -3.91 -10.42 -20.41
N ARG A 43 -4.47 -11.21 -21.34
CA ARG A 43 -4.83 -12.61 -21.10
C ARG A 43 -3.63 -13.46 -20.72
N ALA A 44 -2.53 -13.37 -21.48
CA ALA A 44 -1.31 -14.13 -21.18
C ALA A 44 -0.71 -13.73 -19.82
N THR A 45 -0.77 -12.45 -19.46
CA THR A 45 -0.31 -11.94 -18.16
C THR A 45 -1.15 -12.51 -17.02
N LEU A 46 -2.48 -12.51 -17.19
CA LEU A 46 -3.42 -13.01 -16.19
C LEU A 46 -3.29 -14.52 -16.00
N GLU A 47 -3.22 -15.29 -17.11
CA GLU A 47 -2.99 -16.74 -17.08
C GLU A 47 -1.69 -17.07 -16.36
N ARG A 48 -0.61 -16.29 -16.60
CA ARG A 48 0.65 -16.46 -15.88
C ARG A 48 0.51 -16.17 -14.39
N ALA A 49 -0.20 -15.11 -14.02
CA ALA A 49 -0.41 -14.73 -12.62
C ALA A 49 -1.20 -15.80 -11.84
N LEU A 50 -2.21 -16.40 -12.46
CA LEU A 50 -3.06 -17.43 -11.85
C LEU A 50 -2.46 -18.83 -11.87
N ALA A 51 -1.53 -19.09 -12.79
CA ALA A 51 -0.80 -20.35 -12.85
C ALA A 51 0.32 -20.43 -11.82
N LEU A 52 0.74 -19.30 -11.25
CA LEU A 52 1.63 -19.32 -10.10
C LEU A 52 0.88 -20.03 -8.96
N PRO A 53 1.42 -21.12 -8.42
CA PRO A 53 0.78 -21.81 -7.33
C PRO A 53 0.51 -20.81 -6.22
N ASP A 54 -0.68 -20.90 -5.65
CA ASP A 54 -1.05 -20.15 -4.47
C ASP A 54 -0.24 -20.73 -3.31
N ASP A 55 1.06 -20.39 -3.25
CA ASP A 55 2.04 -20.96 -2.34
C ASP A 55 1.78 -20.52 -0.88
N GLY A 56 0.52 -20.18 -0.54
CA GLY A 56 0.20 -19.27 0.55
C GLY A 56 0.84 -17.90 0.34
N ALA A 57 1.15 -17.57 -0.92
CA ALA A 57 1.84 -16.37 -1.34
C ALA A 57 0.83 -15.31 -1.81
N GLY A 58 0.19 -14.65 -0.83
CA GLY A 58 0.29 -13.19 -0.87
C GLY A 58 1.76 -12.85 -1.13
N ALA A 59 2.06 -11.79 -1.85
CA ALA A 59 3.43 -11.41 -2.15
C ALA A 59 4.08 -10.81 -0.88
N ASP A 60 4.22 -11.71 0.08
CA ASP A 60 4.78 -11.67 1.40
C ASP A 60 6.25 -11.97 1.17
N VAL A 61 6.91 -10.97 0.58
CA VAL A 61 8.33 -10.94 0.32
C VAL A 61 9.04 -11.39 1.58
N ASP A 62 9.64 -12.57 1.44
CA ASP A 62 10.58 -13.24 2.32
C ASP A 62 10.81 -12.54 3.67
N GLY A 63 10.67 -13.32 4.75
CA GLY A 63 11.43 -13.12 5.98
C GLY A 63 12.93 -13.25 5.70
N VAL A 64 13.47 -12.42 4.80
CA VAL A 64 14.86 -12.03 4.81
C VAL A 64 15.04 -11.41 6.19
N PRO A 65 15.85 -12.00 7.09
CA PRO A 65 16.24 -11.30 8.29
C PRO A 65 16.67 -9.91 7.84
N ALA A 66 16.08 -8.87 8.45
CA ALA A 66 16.30 -7.50 8.01
C ALA A 66 17.81 -7.36 7.78
N ALA A 67 18.21 -7.12 6.52
CA ALA A 67 19.61 -6.91 6.24
C ALA A 67 19.99 -5.80 7.21
N ALA A 68 20.90 -6.09 8.14
CA ALA A 68 21.39 -5.10 9.07
C ALA A 68 21.90 -3.97 8.17
N ALA A 69 21.08 -2.93 8.02
CA ALA A 69 21.47 -1.74 7.31
C ALA A 69 22.53 -1.19 8.23
N GLU A 70 23.79 -1.53 7.95
CA GLU A 70 24.93 -0.91 8.59
C GLU A 70 24.66 0.58 8.44
N ALA A 71 24.31 1.22 9.57
CA ALA A 71 24.12 2.66 9.57
C ALA A 71 25.38 3.25 8.93
N PRO A 72 25.25 4.14 7.93
CA PRO A 72 26.42 4.74 7.32
C PRO A 72 27.30 5.30 8.45
N ASP A 73 28.52 4.75 8.55
CA ASP A 73 29.52 5.24 9.48
C ASP A 73 29.91 6.64 9.02
N ASP A 74 29.18 7.65 9.50
CA ASP A 74 29.43 9.07 9.25
C ASP A 74 30.68 9.57 10.01
N GLY A 75 31.67 8.70 10.18
CA GLY A 75 33.00 8.99 10.68
C GLY A 75 33.79 9.84 9.69
N ALA A 76 33.54 11.15 9.69
CA ALA A 76 34.45 12.17 9.17
C ALA A 76 35.72 12.24 10.03
N GLY A 77 36.53 11.19 10.01
CA GLY A 77 37.83 11.09 10.68
C GLY A 77 38.96 11.05 9.66
N ILE A 78 39.51 12.22 9.29
CA ILE A 78 40.73 12.31 8.49
C ILE A 78 41.91 11.83 9.35
N GLY A 79 42.22 10.53 9.27
CA GLY A 79 43.37 9.91 9.91
C GLY A 79 44.14 9.04 8.93
N ARG A 80 45.22 9.57 8.36
CA ARG A 80 46.20 8.80 7.59
C ARG A 80 46.90 7.79 8.50
N GLY A 81 46.66 6.50 8.29
CA GLY A 81 47.43 5.41 8.87
C GLY A 81 47.52 4.24 7.90
N GLU A 82 48.68 4.10 7.25
CA GLU A 82 49.05 2.93 6.44
C GLU A 82 49.42 1.76 7.36
N GLY A 83 48.87 0.57 7.12
CA GLY A 83 49.30 -0.66 7.79
C GLY A 83 48.23 -1.74 7.74
N GLY A 84 48.22 -2.51 6.64
CA GLY A 84 47.25 -3.56 6.41
C GLY A 84 47.43 -4.79 7.30
N ASP A 85 46.31 -5.38 7.68
CA ASP A 85 46.16 -6.80 7.96
C ASP A 85 44.74 -7.22 7.53
N SER A 86 44.64 -7.94 6.41
CA SER A 86 43.38 -8.40 5.83
C SER A 86 42.93 -9.68 6.55
N GLY A 87 42.49 -9.53 7.79
CA GLY A 87 41.73 -10.55 8.49
C GLY A 87 40.31 -10.59 7.93
N SER A 88 39.96 -11.66 7.22
CA SER A 88 38.58 -11.99 6.86
C SER A 88 37.78 -12.16 8.14
N ALA A 89 37.12 -11.10 8.61
CA ALA A 89 36.16 -11.17 9.68
C ALA A 89 35.00 -12.04 9.19
N ALA A 90 34.85 -13.24 9.78
CA ALA A 90 33.63 -14.00 9.65
C ALA A 90 32.51 -13.12 10.22
N ALA A 91 31.59 -12.69 9.37
CA ALA A 91 30.39 -11.99 9.78
C ALA A 91 29.68 -12.90 10.80
N VAL A 92 29.66 -12.46 12.05
CA VAL A 92 28.81 -13.06 13.07
C VAL A 92 27.41 -12.66 12.64
N GLU A 93 26.60 -13.63 12.19
CA GLU A 93 25.17 -13.40 11.97
C GLU A 93 24.58 -12.98 13.33
N GLU A 94 24.37 -11.68 13.48
CA GLU A 94 23.72 -11.11 14.66
C GLU A 94 22.28 -11.63 14.62
N GLU A 95 21.92 -12.46 15.59
CA GLU A 95 20.59 -13.05 15.68
C GLU A 95 19.57 -11.91 15.75
N ASP A 96 18.69 -11.81 14.75
CA ASP A 96 17.69 -10.72 14.67
C ASP A 96 16.81 -10.79 15.92
N VAL A 97 17.05 -9.84 16.83
CA VAL A 97 16.38 -9.75 18.13
C VAL A 97 14.87 -9.75 17.96
N ASN A 98 14.36 -9.27 16.83
CA ASN A 98 12.94 -9.29 16.53
C ASN A 98 12.35 -10.66 16.29
N ILE A 99 13.12 -11.66 15.86
CA ILE A 99 12.58 -13.00 15.59
C ILE A 99 12.18 -13.66 16.91
N SER A 100 12.97 -13.44 17.97
CA SER A 100 12.78 -14.08 19.29
C SER A 100 11.73 -13.42 20.19
N TYR A 101 11.28 -12.20 19.89
CA TYR A 101 10.29 -11.50 20.71
C TYR A 101 8.96 -12.28 20.77
N ASP A 102 8.34 -12.42 21.93
CA ASP A 102 7.06 -13.14 22.09
C ASP A 102 5.93 -12.24 22.62
N GLY A 103 6.23 -10.97 22.89
CA GLY A 103 5.26 -10.00 23.40
C GLY A 103 4.76 -10.24 24.82
N SER A 104 5.33 -11.21 25.54
CA SER A 104 4.84 -11.58 26.89
C SER A 104 4.98 -10.44 27.89
N ASP A 105 6.05 -9.64 27.79
CA ASP A 105 6.29 -8.45 28.58
C ASP A 105 5.27 -7.32 28.29
N LEU A 106 4.93 -7.10 27.02
CA LEU A 106 3.93 -6.12 26.61
C LEU A 106 2.54 -6.54 27.09
N VAL A 107 2.18 -7.81 26.92
CA VAL A 107 0.89 -8.36 27.39
C VAL A 107 0.77 -8.22 28.90
N ALA A 108 1.83 -8.56 29.66
CA ALA A 108 1.86 -8.38 31.10
C ALA A 108 1.69 -6.89 31.48
N TRP A 109 2.44 -5.99 30.83
CA TRP A 109 2.35 -4.55 31.08
C TRP A 109 0.94 -3.98 30.82
N ILE A 110 0.27 -4.39 29.74
CA ILE A 110 -1.12 -3.94 29.46
C ILE A 110 -2.06 -4.41 30.58
N ASN A 111 -2.00 -5.69 30.96
CA ASN A 111 -2.88 -6.29 31.96
C ASN A 111 -2.64 -5.68 33.36
N ASP A 112 -1.37 -5.51 33.76
CA ASP A 112 -0.98 -4.94 35.05
C ASP A 112 -1.40 -3.47 35.21
N ASN A 113 -1.62 -2.77 34.08
CA ASN A 113 -2.05 -1.38 34.06
C ASN A 113 -3.56 -1.22 33.72
N GLY A 114 -4.37 -2.24 34.02
CA GLY A 114 -5.84 -2.18 33.92
C GLY A 114 -6.40 -2.41 32.52
N GLY A 115 -5.53 -2.75 31.56
CA GLY A 115 -5.93 -3.23 30.25
C GLY A 115 -6.43 -4.68 30.29
N LEU A 116 -6.73 -5.19 29.11
CA LEU A 116 -7.07 -6.60 28.92
C LEU A 116 -6.50 -7.04 27.59
N VAL A 117 -5.71 -8.11 27.61
CA VAL A 117 -5.41 -8.95 26.44
C VAL A 117 -6.09 -10.29 26.68
N HIS A 118 -6.84 -10.78 25.70
CA HIS A 118 -7.54 -12.05 25.81
C HIS A 118 -6.56 -13.17 26.18
N LYS A 119 -6.93 -14.04 27.13
CA LYS A 119 -6.04 -15.10 27.65
C LYS A 119 -5.52 -16.04 26.56
N ASN A 120 -6.33 -16.24 25.51
CA ASN A 120 -6.00 -17.06 24.36
C ASN A 120 -5.27 -16.29 23.26
N ALA A 121 -5.09 -14.97 23.35
CA ALA A 121 -4.31 -14.23 22.37
C ALA A 121 -2.82 -14.22 22.75
N ARG A 122 -1.94 -14.28 21.76
CA ARG A 122 -0.50 -14.12 21.90
C ARG A 122 0.08 -13.36 20.73
N ILE A 123 1.24 -12.75 20.93
CA ILE A 123 2.07 -12.26 19.85
C ILE A 123 3.03 -13.40 19.48
N GLY A 124 3.31 -13.58 18.19
CA GLY A 124 4.27 -14.59 17.77
C GLY A 124 4.50 -14.55 16.28
N LEU A 125 5.28 -15.52 15.80
CA LEU A 125 5.46 -15.73 14.37
C LEU A 125 4.37 -16.64 13.81
N ASP A 126 4.07 -16.46 12.52
CA ASP A 126 3.28 -17.41 11.75
C ASP A 126 3.99 -18.78 11.69
N PRO A 127 3.29 -19.86 11.29
CA PRO A 127 3.88 -21.19 11.23
C PRO A 127 5.12 -21.30 10.33
N ALA A 128 5.28 -20.38 9.37
CA ALA A 128 6.46 -20.31 8.51
C ALA A 128 7.63 -19.52 9.14
N GLY A 129 7.44 -18.89 10.30
CA GLY A 129 8.46 -18.11 10.99
C GLY A 129 8.78 -16.76 10.32
N ARG A 130 7.91 -16.31 9.42
CA ARG A 130 8.11 -15.14 8.55
C ARG A 130 7.51 -13.87 9.13
N TYR A 131 6.30 -13.96 9.68
CA TYR A 131 5.53 -12.78 10.05
C TYR A 131 5.19 -12.76 11.52
N ARG A 132 5.49 -11.62 12.14
CA ARG A 132 4.95 -11.33 13.46
C ARG A 132 3.49 -10.93 13.32
N GLY A 133 2.66 -11.51 14.16
CA GLY A 133 1.23 -11.25 14.20
C GLY A 133 0.66 -11.53 15.58
N VAL A 134 -0.65 -11.36 15.70
CA VAL A 134 -1.43 -11.81 16.85
C VAL A 134 -2.09 -13.13 16.50
N PHE A 135 -1.94 -14.15 17.35
CA PHE A 135 -2.46 -15.49 17.13
C PHE A 135 -3.27 -15.97 18.32
N VAL A 136 -4.21 -16.88 18.06
CA VAL A 136 -4.91 -17.62 19.10
C VAL A 136 -4.03 -18.79 19.52
N LYS A 137 -3.73 -18.89 20.82
CA LYS A 137 -2.95 -19.95 21.42
C LYS A 137 -3.58 -21.31 21.17
N THR A 138 -2.75 -22.30 20.83
CA THR A 138 -3.17 -23.70 20.82
C THR A 138 -3.27 -24.25 22.25
N ALA A 139 -3.83 -25.45 22.42
CA ALA A 139 -3.86 -26.13 23.72
C ALA A 139 -2.44 -26.39 24.27
N GLU A 140 -1.46 -26.69 23.40
CA GLU A 140 -0.06 -26.85 23.80
C GLU A 140 0.57 -25.55 24.33
N GLU A 141 0.09 -24.40 23.85
CA GLU A 141 0.53 -23.07 24.25
C GLU A 141 -0.27 -22.52 25.45
N GLY A 142 -1.15 -23.34 26.04
CA GLY A 142 -1.99 -22.97 27.18
C GLY A 142 -3.27 -22.21 26.81
N GLY A 143 -3.69 -22.26 25.55
CA GLY A 143 -5.01 -21.81 25.09
C GLY A 143 -6.13 -22.79 25.45
N THR A 144 -7.37 -22.41 25.15
CA THR A 144 -8.55 -23.29 25.27
C THR A 144 -8.92 -23.91 23.91
N GLU A 145 -9.66 -25.02 23.91
CA GLU A 145 -10.06 -25.69 22.65
C GLU A 145 -11.04 -24.85 21.83
N GLU A 146 -11.78 -23.95 22.49
CA GLU A 146 -12.77 -23.07 21.87
C GLU A 146 -12.13 -21.86 21.16
N GLY A 147 -10.88 -21.48 21.51
CA GLY A 147 -10.23 -20.30 20.94
C GLY A 147 -10.81 -18.98 21.47
N ILE A 148 -11.19 -18.07 20.58
CA ILE A 148 -11.87 -16.80 20.94
C ILE A 148 -13.26 -16.82 20.33
N GLU A 149 -14.30 -16.70 21.15
CA GLU A 149 -15.69 -16.74 20.67
C GLU A 149 -16.10 -15.41 20.02
N GLU A 150 -17.09 -15.43 19.14
CA GLU A 150 -17.66 -14.22 18.52
C GLU A 150 -18.08 -13.16 19.55
N GLY A 151 -17.70 -11.89 19.30
CA GLY A 151 -18.05 -10.74 20.15
C GLY A 151 -17.20 -10.56 21.40
N GLU A 152 -16.33 -11.53 21.75
CA GLU A 152 -15.38 -11.41 22.84
C GLU A 152 -14.39 -10.27 22.61
N ILE A 153 -13.90 -9.68 23.71
CA ILE A 153 -12.86 -8.65 23.65
C ILE A 153 -11.52 -9.34 23.46
N ILE A 154 -10.87 -9.08 22.33
CA ILE A 154 -9.51 -9.53 22.04
C ILE A 154 -8.51 -8.66 22.80
N VAL A 155 -8.66 -7.34 22.70
CA VAL A 155 -7.84 -6.39 23.46
C VAL A 155 -8.64 -5.16 23.87
N ARG A 156 -8.38 -4.68 25.10
CA ARG A 156 -8.82 -3.38 25.61
C ARG A 156 -7.62 -2.62 26.16
N VAL A 157 -7.21 -1.55 25.48
CA VAL A 157 -6.07 -0.72 25.89
C VAL A 157 -6.58 0.52 26.62
N PRO A 158 -6.22 0.73 27.91
CA PRO A 158 -6.58 1.93 28.64
C PRO A 158 -5.99 3.17 27.97
N TRP A 159 -6.71 4.29 28.05
CA TRP A 159 -6.30 5.56 27.49
C TRP A 159 -4.86 5.93 27.82
N ASP A 160 -4.44 5.73 29.07
CA ASP A 160 -3.12 6.15 29.56
C ASP A 160 -1.94 5.34 28.99
N LEU A 161 -2.22 4.18 28.37
CA LEU A 161 -1.24 3.31 27.70
C LEU A 161 -1.12 3.57 26.19
N ILE A 162 -1.97 4.41 25.62
CA ILE A 162 -1.92 4.83 24.21
C ILE A 162 -0.96 6.04 24.08
N ILE A 163 -0.07 6.00 23.09
CA ILE A 163 0.73 7.18 22.66
C ILE A 163 -0.13 7.95 21.66
N LYS A 164 -0.29 9.25 21.90
CA LYS A 164 -1.37 10.06 21.30
C LYS A 164 -1.02 11.55 21.34
N PRO A 165 -1.65 12.38 20.49
CA PRO A 165 -1.47 13.83 20.57
C PRO A 165 -2.05 14.39 21.88
N LYS A 166 -1.56 15.57 22.26
CA LYS A 166 -2.06 16.26 23.47
C LYS A 166 -3.51 16.69 23.29
N ASN A 167 -3.85 17.18 22.10
CA ASN A 167 -5.18 17.65 21.74
C ASN A 167 -5.87 16.64 20.81
N TYR A 168 -6.22 15.48 21.35
CA TYR A 168 -6.87 14.41 20.60
C TYR A 168 -8.30 14.77 20.17
N HIS A 169 -8.61 14.48 18.90
CA HIS A 169 -9.93 14.58 18.30
C HIS A 169 -10.20 13.32 17.47
N VAL A 170 -11.37 12.71 17.62
CA VAL A 170 -11.73 11.44 16.96
C VAL A 170 -11.83 11.54 15.43
N ASP A 171 -12.16 12.74 14.93
CA ASP A 171 -12.31 13.02 13.50
C ASP A 171 -10.99 13.48 12.83
N ARG A 172 -9.89 13.49 13.59
CA ARG A 172 -8.57 13.85 13.06
C ARG A 172 -7.76 12.59 12.81
N TRP A 173 -7.42 12.36 11.55
CA TRP A 173 -6.68 11.20 11.05
C TRP A 173 -5.17 11.47 10.90
N TRP A 174 -4.74 12.74 10.97
CA TRP A 174 -3.33 13.12 10.91
C TRP A 174 -2.97 14.22 11.92
N ASN A 175 -1.83 14.11 12.61
CA ASN A 175 -1.38 15.14 13.57
C ASN A 175 0.13 15.10 13.87
N CYS A 176 0.84 16.20 13.58
CA CYS A 176 2.25 16.36 13.95
C CYS A 176 2.53 16.16 15.46
N GLU A 177 1.61 16.55 16.36
CA GLU A 177 1.78 16.34 17.80
C GLU A 177 1.89 14.85 18.16
N ALA A 178 1.24 13.98 17.40
CA ALA A 178 1.25 12.54 17.66
C ALA A 178 2.62 11.93 17.31
N ILE A 179 3.18 12.31 16.16
CA ILE A 179 4.54 11.90 15.73
C ILE A 179 5.59 12.44 16.70
N HIS A 180 5.48 13.73 17.09
CA HIS A 180 6.36 14.32 18.10
C HIS A 180 6.29 13.58 19.44
N GLU A 181 5.10 13.15 19.87
CA GLU A 181 4.96 12.39 21.12
C GLU A 181 5.58 10.99 21.01
N LEU A 182 5.43 10.29 19.88
CA LEU A 182 6.11 9.00 19.64
C LEU A 182 7.63 9.18 19.61
N TYR A 183 8.12 10.18 18.88
CA TYR A 183 9.54 10.50 18.82
C TYR A 183 10.10 10.82 20.21
N ARG A 184 9.38 11.59 21.02
CA ARG A 184 9.74 11.84 22.42
C ARG A 184 9.82 10.54 23.23
N GLN A 185 8.92 9.59 23.02
CA GLN A 185 9.01 8.28 23.69
C GLN A 185 10.23 7.49 23.24
N PHE A 186 10.58 7.55 21.96
CA PHE A 186 11.76 6.88 21.41
C PHE A 186 13.05 7.38 22.07
N ILE A 187 13.16 8.70 22.32
CA ILE A 187 14.26 9.32 23.05
C ILE A 187 14.34 8.77 24.49
N LEU A 188 13.20 8.65 25.16
CA LEU A 188 13.14 8.15 26.53
C LEU A 188 13.51 6.65 26.62
N GLY A 189 13.14 5.84 25.63
CA GLY A 189 13.42 4.40 25.60
C GLY A 189 12.92 3.71 26.86
N ASP A 190 13.83 3.10 27.63
CA ASP A 190 13.53 2.41 28.89
C ASP A 190 12.96 3.33 29.99
N GLU A 191 13.23 4.63 29.91
CA GLU A 191 12.65 5.63 30.83
C GLU A 191 11.21 6.02 30.44
N SER A 192 10.73 5.60 29.27
CA SER A 192 9.35 5.84 28.86
C SER A 192 8.40 5.04 29.75
N LYS A 193 7.28 5.65 30.14
CA LYS A 193 6.17 4.90 30.76
C LYS A 193 5.56 3.85 29.82
N TYR A 194 5.87 3.93 28.52
CA TYR A 194 5.48 3.02 27.47
C TYR A 194 6.63 2.06 27.08
N ALA A 195 7.68 1.93 27.90
CA ALA A 195 8.93 1.24 27.55
C ALA A 195 8.75 -0.13 26.87
N PRO A 196 7.90 -1.08 27.34
CA PRO A 196 7.72 -2.35 26.64
C PRO A 196 7.28 -2.18 25.18
N TYR A 197 6.33 -1.27 24.93
CA TYR A 197 5.84 -0.99 23.58
C TYR A 197 6.84 -0.20 22.73
N VAL A 198 7.47 0.82 23.32
CA VAL A 198 8.48 1.64 22.64
C VAL A 198 9.70 0.82 22.22
N ASN A 199 10.15 -0.08 23.09
CA ASN A 199 11.29 -0.95 22.80
C ASN A 199 10.94 -1.95 21.70
N TYR A 200 9.72 -2.49 21.69
CA TYR A 200 9.22 -3.27 20.56
C TYR A 200 9.28 -2.48 19.24
N LEU A 201 8.74 -1.25 19.22
CA LEU A 201 8.71 -0.40 18.02
C LEU A 201 10.12 -0.02 17.53
N LYS A 202 11.03 0.31 18.45
CA LYS A 202 12.42 0.67 18.12
C LYS A 202 13.19 -0.50 17.49
N ASN A 203 12.84 -1.72 17.86
CA ASN A 203 13.47 -2.91 17.32
C ASN A 203 12.89 -3.29 15.97
N GLN A 204 11.69 -2.82 15.58
CA GLN A 204 11.11 -3.17 14.29
C GLN A 204 12.05 -2.88 13.11
N PRO A 205 12.08 -3.77 12.11
CA PRO A 205 12.96 -3.60 10.97
C PRO A 205 12.58 -2.37 10.16
N ARG A 206 13.61 -1.72 9.62
CA ARG A 206 13.50 -0.51 8.78
C ARG A 206 13.48 -0.88 7.30
N GLY A 207 13.20 0.09 6.43
CA GLY A 207 13.27 -0.11 4.99
C GLY A 207 12.07 -0.89 4.42
N ARG A 208 10.98 -1.00 5.19
CA ARG A 208 9.75 -1.67 4.71
C ARG A 208 8.96 -0.77 3.78
N ILE A 209 8.78 0.47 4.21
CA ILE A 209 8.04 1.50 3.47
C ILE A 209 8.90 1.94 2.27
N PRO A 210 8.34 2.08 1.06
CA PRO A 210 9.09 2.55 -0.11
C PRO A 210 9.86 3.85 0.08
N ASP A 211 9.36 4.76 0.92
CA ASP A 211 10.06 6.00 1.24
C ASP A 211 11.30 5.81 2.15
N GLU A 212 11.43 4.66 2.81
CA GLU A 212 12.66 4.26 3.52
C GLU A 212 13.69 3.56 2.64
N TRP A 213 13.33 3.19 1.41
CA TRP A 213 14.21 2.38 0.56
C TRP A 213 15.48 3.13 0.17
N THR A 214 16.51 2.36 -0.15
CA THR A 214 17.74 2.89 -0.75
C THR A 214 17.43 3.65 -2.05
N ASP A 215 18.31 4.57 -2.45
CA ASP A 215 18.18 5.28 -3.72
C ASP A 215 18.05 4.31 -4.92
N ALA A 216 18.65 3.12 -4.84
CA ALA A 216 18.55 2.10 -5.87
C ALA A 216 17.14 1.48 -5.93
N GLY A 217 16.58 1.12 -4.76
CA GLY A 217 15.20 0.64 -4.64
C GLY A 217 14.19 1.70 -5.11
N LYS A 218 14.30 2.95 -4.63
CA LYS A 218 13.45 4.05 -5.07
C LYS A 218 13.51 4.26 -6.58
N ARG A 219 14.71 4.23 -7.19
CA ARG A 219 14.85 4.35 -8.66
C ARG A 219 14.17 3.20 -9.42
N LEU A 220 14.29 1.96 -8.94
CA LEU A 220 13.59 0.83 -9.56
C LEU A 220 12.08 1.03 -9.46
N LEU A 221 11.57 1.41 -8.29
CA LEU A 221 10.15 1.68 -8.11
C LEU A 221 9.67 2.81 -9.02
N HIS A 222 10.37 3.95 -9.07
CA HIS A 222 10.03 5.05 -9.97
C HIS A 222 10.02 4.61 -11.44
N THR A 223 10.93 3.71 -11.83
CA THR A 223 10.94 3.11 -13.16
C THR A 223 9.71 2.24 -13.39
N ILE A 224 9.30 1.41 -12.42
CA ILE A 224 8.05 0.63 -12.47
C ILE A 224 6.85 1.55 -12.59
N LEU A 225 6.84 2.69 -11.89
CA LEU A 225 5.71 3.62 -11.86
C LEU A 225 5.64 4.56 -13.06
N ASP A 226 6.68 4.63 -13.90
CA ASP A 226 6.80 5.70 -14.93
C ASP A 226 6.82 7.10 -14.30
N TRP A 227 7.32 7.21 -13.06
CA TRP A 227 7.23 8.44 -12.29
C TRP A 227 8.15 9.52 -12.86
N ARG A 228 7.59 10.73 -13.01
CA ARG A 228 8.30 11.94 -13.44
C ARG A 228 8.13 13.02 -12.36
N GLU A 229 9.25 13.48 -11.83
CA GLU A 229 9.35 14.36 -10.65
C GLU A 229 8.59 15.70 -10.74
N ASN A 230 8.07 16.09 -11.92
CA ASN A 230 7.40 17.37 -12.13
C ASN A 230 5.94 17.30 -12.60
N ASP A 231 5.42 16.12 -12.97
CA ASP A 231 4.17 16.06 -13.73
C ASP A 231 3.02 15.32 -13.01
N ASP A 232 3.25 14.72 -11.84
CA ASP A 232 2.32 13.77 -11.21
C ASP A 232 1.79 12.71 -12.22
N VAL A 233 2.64 12.35 -13.18
CA VAL A 233 2.36 11.36 -14.23
C VAL A 233 2.94 10.02 -13.80
N GLY A 234 2.17 8.96 -14.02
CA GLY A 234 2.60 7.59 -13.81
C GLY A 234 1.49 6.67 -13.33
N LEU A 235 1.88 5.47 -12.93
CA LEU A 235 1.06 4.57 -12.11
C LEU A 235 1.20 4.99 -10.64
N GLN A 236 0.17 4.69 -9.85
CA GLN A 236 0.18 4.90 -8.40
C GLN A 236 1.10 3.87 -7.70
N PRO A 237 1.63 4.17 -6.50
CA PRO A 237 1.47 5.41 -5.75
C PRO A 237 2.25 6.59 -6.37
N LEU A 238 1.56 7.70 -6.59
CA LEU A 238 2.17 9.00 -6.81
C LEU A 238 2.45 9.57 -5.42
N SER A 239 3.70 9.95 -5.18
CA SER A 239 4.22 10.42 -3.89
C SER A 239 3.16 11.05 -2.96
N GLU A 240 2.68 10.31 -1.96
CA GLU A 240 2.29 10.90 -0.68
C GLU A 240 3.45 11.72 -0.12
N LYS A 241 3.12 12.61 0.81
CA LYS A 241 4.10 13.52 1.40
C LYS A 241 5.22 12.73 2.07
N SER A 242 6.45 12.91 1.62
CA SER A 242 7.60 12.17 2.15
C SER A 242 7.91 12.53 3.61
N TYR A 243 8.85 11.83 4.24
CA TYR A 243 9.43 12.26 5.52
C TYR A 243 9.92 13.72 5.46
N GLU A 244 10.63 14.10 4.41
CA GLU A 244 11.16 15.46 4.26
C GLU A 244 10.04 16.50 4.16
N GLU A 245 9.01 16.24 3.37
CA GLU A 245 7.90 17.19 3.21
C GLU A 245 7.08 17.29 4.50
N THR A 246 6.74 16.14 5.08
CA THR A 246 5.84 16.06 6.21
C THR A 246 6.54 16.38 7.53
N TRP A 247 7.57 15.62 7.89
CA TRP A 247 8.20 15.76 9.20
C TRP A 247 9.08 17.00 9.25
N ILE A 248 9.98 17.18 8.29
CA ILE A 248 10.91 18.32 8.28
C ILE A 248 10.19 19.61 7.88
N GLY A 249 9.37 19.57 6.82
CA GLY A 249 8.65 20.72 6.30
C GLY A 249 7.47 21.15 7.17
N GLU A 250 6.46 20.29 7.31
CA GLU A 250 5.20 20.65 7.97
C GLU A 250 5.28 20.57 9.50
N CYS A 251 5.88 19.51 10.04
CA CYS A 251 5.96 19.28 11.48
C CYS A 251 7.17 19.93 12.15
N MET A 252 8.06 20.59 11.36
CA MET A 252 9.27 21.26 11.85
C MET A 252 10.16 20.33 12.71
N GLY A 253 10.21 19.07 12.33
CA GLY A 253 10.98 18.03 12.97
C GLY A 253 12.47 18.10 12.67
N GLU A 254 13.26 17.33 13.42
CA GLU A 254 14.71 17.22 13.19
C GLU A 254 15.05 16.01 12.31
N ASP A 255 16.11 16.14 11.51
CA ASP A 255 16.59 15.05 10.66
C ASP A 255 17.60 14.17 11.40
N THR A 256 17.10 13.18 12.15
CA THR A 256 17.92 12.18 12.84
C THR A 256 17.47 10.76 12.48
N PRO A 257 18.35 9.74 12.56
CA PRO A 257 17.96 8.35 12.35
C PRO A 257 16.84 7.87 13.30
N LEU A 258 16.76 8.44 14.51
CA LEU A 258 15.71 8.11 15.47
C LEU A 258 14.38 8.78 15.11
N ALA A 259 14.41 10.02 14.60
CA ALA A 259 13.22 10.73 14.13
C ALA A 259 12.63 10.06 12.88
N ARG A 260 13.47 9.65 11.92
CA ARG A 260 13.05 8.83 10.77
C ARG A 260 12.38 7.53 11.22
N ALA A 261 13.01 6.79 12.13
CA ALA A 261 12.43 5.57 12.67
C ALA A 261 11.06 5.82 13.35
N ALA A 262 10.93 6.89 14.15
CA ALA A 262 9.66 7.23 14.79
C ALA A 262 8.58 7.60 13.75
N PHE A 263 8.93 8.40 12.74
CA PHE A 263 8.01 8.80 11.68
C PHE A 263 7.46 7.61 10.90
N TYR A 264 8.33 6.70 10.45
CA TYR A 264 7.90 5.54 9.67
C TYR A 264 7.18 4.48 10.52
N GLN A 265 7.57 4.31 11.79
CA GLN A 265 6.78 3.49 12.72
C GLN A 265 5.39 4.08 12.96
N PHE A 266 5.27 5.41 13.04
CA PHE A 266 3.97 6.05 13.15
C PHE A 266 3.12 5.82 11.90
N THR A 267 3.67 6.17 10.73
CA THR A 267 2.99 6.10 9.43
C THR A 267 2.42 4.71 9.12
N SER A 268 3.12 3.65 9.50
CA SER A 268 2.71 2.27 9.21
C SER A 268 1.85 1.60 10.29
N ARG A 269 1.58 2.26 11.43
CA ARG A 269 0.98 1.58 12.59
C ARG A 269 -0.06 2.38 13.35
N ASP A 270 -0.17 3.68 13.10
CA ASP A 270 -1.14 4.49 13.81
C ASP A 270 -2.57 4.13 13.39
N GLU A 271 -3.50 4.32 14.33
CA GLU A 271 -4.94 4.23 14.10
C GLU A 271 -5.51 5.61 14.34
N ASP A 272 -5.60 6.42 13.29
CA ASP A 272 -6.07 7.80 13.31
C ASP A 272 -5.42 8.64 14.42
N THR A 273 -4.09 8.76 14.37
CA THR A 273 -3.24 9.46 15.34
C THR A 273 -2.96 8.76 16.67
N LEU A 274 -3.39 7.50 16.83
CA LEU A 274 -3.18 6.71 18.04
C LEU A 274 -2.21 5.55 17.78
N MET A 275 -1.11 5.48 18.52
CA MET A 275 -0.29 4.25 18.58
C MET A 275 -0.85 3.37 19.68
N VAL A 276 -1.51 2.28 19.28
CA VAL A 276 -2.26 1.40 20.18
C VAL A 276 -1.49 0.09 20.37
N PRO A 277 -0.82 -0.11 21.53
CA PRO A 277 -0.07 -1.32 21.80
C PRO A 277 -0.92 -2.58 21.62
N PHE A 278 -0.30 -3.66 21.14
CA PHE A 278 -0.90 -4.97 20.82
C PHE A 278 -1.85 -4.96 19.60
N PHE A 279 -2.67 -3.92 19.42
CA PHE A 279 -3.56 -3.79 18.26
C PHE A 279 -2.75 -3.66 16.95
N ASP A 280 -1.75 -2.79 16.94
CA ASP A 280 -0.90 -2.53 15.77
C ASP A 280 0.06 -3.69 15.41
N MET A 281 -0.01 -4.80 16.15
CA MET A 281 0.68 -6.04 15.83
C MET A 281 -0.19 -7.04 15.07
N SER A 282 -1.50 -6.78 14.95
CA SER A 282 -2.38 -7.57 14.11
C SER A 282 -2.11 -7.26 12.65
N ASN A 283 -1.96 -8.30 11.84
CA ASN A 283 -1.77 -8.15 10.41
C ASN A 283 -3.08 -7.77 9.72
N HIS A 284 -2.93 -7.12 8.58
CA HIS A 284 -4.00 -6.71 7.70
C HIS A 284 -4.53 -7.90 6.88
N SER A 285 -5.84 -7.98 6.67
CA SER A 285 -6.44 -8.77 5.60
C SER A 285 -7.80 -8.21 5.21
N ASN A 286 -8.06 -8.16 3.91
CA ASN A 286 -9.40 -7.88 3.36
C ASN A 286 -10.16 -9.13 2.96
N ASP A 287 -9.53 -10.30 3.07
CA ASP A 287 -10.19 -11.56 2.75
C ASP A 287 -11.32 -11.77 3.77
N PRO A 288 -12.60 -11.82 3.34
CA PRO A 288 -13.73 -11.97 4.24
C PRO A 288 -13.70 -13.30 5.02
N GLU A 289 -12.98 -14.31 4.54
CA GLU A 289 -12.82 -15.59 5.26
C GLU A 289 -11.75 -15.48 6.36
N LYS A 290 -10.69 -14.70 6.14
CA LYS A 290 -9.62 -14.47 7.11
C LYS A 290 -9.96 -13.41 8.13
N LEU A 291 -10.60 -12.31 7.73
CA LEU A 291 -10.96 -11.23 8.63
C LEU A 291 -11.86 -11.77 9.75
N ASN A 292 -11.46 -11.49 10.98
CA ASN A 292 -12.10 -12.09 12.16
C ASN A 292 -12.22 -11.16 13.36
N THR A 293 -11.81 -9.90 13.22
CA THR A 293 -12.04 -8.85 14.21
C THR A 293 -13.21 -7.99 13.79
N ALA A 294 -13.89 -7.33 14.72
CA ALA A 294 -14.86 -6.26 14.45
C ALA A 294 -14.13 -4.91 14.34
N TYR A 295 -14.83 -3.89 13.85
CA TYR A 295 -14.29 -2.54 13.81
C TYR A 295 -13.81 -2.08 15.21
N PRO A 296 -12.56 -1.60 15.37
CA PRO A 296 -12.08 -1.16 16.67
C PRO A 296 -12.91 0.01 17.22
N GLN A 297 -13.33 -0.09 18.48
CA GLN A 297 -13.97 1.00 19.19
C GLN A 297 -12.90 1.98 19.67
N ARG A 298 -12.62 2.99 18.84
CA ARG A 298 -11.71 4.08 19.18
C ARG A 298 -12.26 4.93 20.34
N PRO A 299 -11.40 5.49 21.20
CA PRO A 299 -11.82 6.45 22.23
C PRO A 299 -12.52 7.65 21.58
N LYS A 300 -13.79 7.92 21.90
CA LYS A 300 -14.48 9.12 21.39
C LYS A 300 -14.05 10.41 22.11
N ARG A 301 -13.47 10.26 23.29
CA ARG A 301 -12.98 11.35 24.14
C ARG A 301 -11.84 10.85 25.02
N PRO A 302 -10.97 11.75 25.52
CA PRO A 302 -9.92 11.39 26.45
C PRO A 302 -10.44 10.61 27.66
N GLY A 303 -9.65 9.61 28.08
CA GLY A 303 -9.96 8.71 29.20
C GLY A 303 -10.76 7.46 28.82
N GLN A 304 -11.30 7.36 27.61
CA GLN A 304 -11.93 6.12 27.12
C GLN A 304 -10.90 5.13 26.61
N PRO A 305 -11.11 3.81 26.82
CA PRO A 305 -10.21 2.81 26.29
C PRO A 305 -10.43 2.60 24.79
N PHE A 306 -9.41 2.06 24.13
CA PHE A 306 -9.54 1.43 22.82
C PHE A 306 -10.00 -0.03 23.00
N VAL A 307 -10.89 -0.54 22.15
CA VAL A 307 -11.40 -1.92 22.25
C VAL A 307 -11.44 -2.60 20.88
N LEU A 308 -10.84 -3.78 20.76
CA LEU A 308 -10.99 -4.68 19.63
C LEU A 308 -11.79 -5.92 20.06
N ARG A 309 -12.76 -6.33 19.23
CA ARG A 309 -13.56 -7.55 19.43
C ARG A 309 -13.39 -8.51 18.27
N SER A 310 -13.70 -9.77 18.49
CA SER A 310 -13.92 -10.74 17.40
C SER A 310 -15.26 -10.48 16.70
N MET A 311 -15.33 -10.70 15.39
CA MET A 311 -16.60 -10.68 14.61
C MET A 311 -17.13 -12.08 14.28
N ARG A 312 -16.33 -13.11 14.57
CA ARG A 312 -16.65 -14.53 14.44
C ARG A 312 -15.79 -15.31 15.42
N ASP A 313 -16.09 -16.59 15.61
CA ASP A 313 -15.18 -17.49 16.33
C ASP A 313 -13.81 -17.54 15.64
N ILE A 314 -12.74 -17.49 16.43
CA ILE A 314 -11.34 -17.58 15.99
C ILE A 314 -10.72 -18.81 16.62
N ARG A 315 -10.43 -19.83 15.81
CA ARG A 315 -9.99 -21.14 16.33
C ARG A 315 -8.57 -21.08 16.88
N PRO A 316 -8.20 -22.01 17.79
CA PRO A 316 -6.82 -22.16 18.22
C PRO A 316 -5.86 -22.32 17.04
N GLY A 317 -4.76 -21.57 17.05
CA GLY A 317 -3.77 -21.51 15.98
C GLY A 317 -4.07 -20.51 14.86
N GLU A 318 -5.31 -19.99 14.75
CA GLU A 318 -5.63 -18.94 13.77
C GLU A 318 -4.96 -17.60 14.13
N GLN A 319 -4.64 -16.83 13.10
CA GLN A 319 -4.19 -15.44 13.23
C GLN A 319 -5.39 -14.51 13.42
N VAL A 320 -5.23 -13.48 14.26
CA VAL A 320 -6.17 -12.38 14.42
C VAL A 320 -5.86 -11.32 13.38
N TYR A 321 -6.77 -11.15 12.43
CA TYR A 321 -6.64 -10.17 11.35
C TYR A 321 -7.51 -8.95 11.59
N ILE A 322 -6.94 -7.77 11.34
CA ILE A 322 -7.65 -6.50 11.23
C ILE A 322 -7.69 -6.08 9.75
N SER A 323 -8.45 -5.06 9.42
CA SER A 323 -8.36 -4.42 8.11
C SER A 323 -8.13 -2.93 8.29
N TYR A 324 -7.24 -2.39 7.46
CA TYR A 324 -6.88 -0.97 7.41
C TYR A 324 -7.86 -0.18 6.50
N ASN A 325 -8.64 -0.86 5.68
CA ASN A 325 -9.58 -0.28 4.70
C ASN A 325 -10.94 -1.00 4.73
N ARG A 326 -11.38 -1.42 5.92
CA ARG A 326 -12.61 -2.19 6.16
C ARG A 326 -13.89 -1.56 5.59
N CYS A 327 -13.84 -0.26 5.34
CA CYS A 327 -14.94 0.53 4.82
C CYS A 327 -15.09 0.51 3.29
N HIS A 328 -14.28 -0.29 2.60
CA HIS A 328 -14.30 -0.30 1.15
C HIS A 328 -15.44 -1.15 0.57
N ARG A 329 -16.15 -0.65 -0.45
CA ARG A 329 -17.29 -1.35 -1.09
C ARG A 329 -16.91 -2.64 -1.84
N CYS A 330 -15.61 -2.90 -2.04
CA CYS A 330 -15.15 -4.25 -2.44
C CYS A 330 -15.56 -5.32 -1.41
N TRP A 331 -15.83 -4.90 -0.17
CA TRP A 331 -16.43 -5.70 0.88
C TRP A 331 -17.96 -5.61 0.78
N PHE A 332 -18.58 -6.70 0.34
CA PHE A 332 -20.01 -6.82 -0.01
C PHE A 332 -20.98 -6.80 1.17
N ASP A 333 -20.65 -6.14 2.27
CA ASP A 333 -21.57 -5.99 3.38
C ASP A 333 -22.16 -4.57 3.44
N GLU A 334 -23.10 -4.29 2.53
CA GLU A 334 -23.95 -3.09 2.60
C GLU A 334 -24.79 -3.05 3.89
N SER A 335 -24.85 -4.14 4.66
CA SER A 335 -25.50 -4.20 5.97
C SER A 335 -24.55 -3.94 7.15
N TYR A 336 -23.26 -3.69 6.91
CA TYR A 336 -22.33 -3.34 7.98
C TYR A 336 -22.59 -1.91 8.48
N GLU A 337 -23.50 -1.77 9.45
CA GLU A 337 -24.09 -0.50 9.92
C GLU A 337 -23.12 0.52 10.56
N ASP A 338 -21.81 0.25 10.61
CA ASP A 338 -20.83 1.12 11.29
C ASP A 338 -19.56 1.40 10.48
N CYS A 339 -19.66 1.38 9.15
CA CYS A 339 -18.62 1.94 8.30
C CYS A 339 -18.61 3.49 8.36
N LYS A 340 -18.11 4.04 9.48
CA LYS A 340 -17.96 5.48 9.73
C LYS A 340 -16.50 5.91 9.73
N LEU A 341 -15.60 5.07 9.23
CA LEU A 341 -14.19 5.38 9.19
C LEU A 341 -13.78 6.15 7.94
N TYR A 342 -12.73 6.95 8.12
CA TYR A 342 -12.04 7.65 7.03
C TYR A 342 -10.98 6.78 6.36
N SER A 343 -10.64 5.61 6.91
CA SER A 343 -9.63 4.72 6.39
C SER A 343 -10.14 3.98 5.15
N ASN A 344 -9.93 4.58 3.99
CA ASN A 344 -10.26 4.06 2.66
C ASN A 344 -8.99 3.86 1.84
N TYR A 345 -7.96 3.24 2.45
CA TYR A 345 -6.72 2.96 1.75
C TYR A 345 -6.99 2.05 0.55
N GLU A 346 -6.51 2.48 -0.61
CA GLU A 346 -6.44 1.67 -1.80
C GLU A 346 -5.15 0.82 -1.76
N THR A 347 -5.03 -0.21 -2.59
CA THR A 347 -3.87 -1.12 -2.61
C THR A 347 -2.57 -0.38 -2.89
N ASN A 348 -2.61 0.69 -3.68
CA ASN A 348 -1.47 1.60 -3.86
C ASN A 348 -1.07 2.32 -2.57
N ASP A 349 -2.04 2.76 -1.77
CA ASP A 349 -1.77 3.45 -0.50
C ASP A 349 -1.27 2.46 0.55
N VAL A 350 -1.81 1.23 0.57
CA VAL A 350 -1.33 0.19 1.48
C VAL A 350 0.14 -0.15 1.19
N PHE A 351 0.50 -0.27 -0.09
CA PHE A 351 1.88 -0.44 -0.50
C PHE A 351 2.77 0.73 -0.09
N GLN A 352 2.30 1.96 -0.30
CA GLN A 352 3.06 3.16 0.03
C GLN A 352 3.27 3.35 1.53
N SER A 353 2.21 3.24 2.33
CA SER A 353 2.22 3.56 3.77
C SER A 353 2.70 2.39 4.63
N PHE A 354 2.50 1.14 4.18
CA PHE A 354 2.79 -0.06 4.99
C PHE A 354 3.83 -1.00 4.37
N GLY A 355 4.20 -0.79 3.11
CA GLY A 355 5.28 -1.55 2.47
C GLY A 355 4.91 -2.98 2.08
N PHE A 356 3.64 -3.29 1.85
CA PHE A 356 3.21 -4.60 1.36
C PHE A 356 2.06 -4.48 0.36
N VAL A 357 1.83 -5.54 -0.42
CA VAL A 357 0.72 -5.62 -1.36
C VAL A 357 -0.36 -6.49 -0.77
N GLU A 358 -1.57 -5.96 -0.67
CA GLU A 358 -2.71 -6.68 -0.12
C GLU A 358 -3.00 -7.98 -0.90
N GLU A 359 -3.43 -8.99 -0.17
CA GLU A 359 -4.11 -10.13 -0.78
C GLU A 359 -5.49 -9.70 -1.33
N PHE A 360 -6.13 -10.57 -2.12
CA PHE A 360 -7.48 -10.28 -2.60
C PHE A 360 -8.51 -10.29 -1.45
N PRO A 361 -9.53 -9.43 -1.50
CA PRO A 361 -9.81 -8.43 -2.53
C PRO A 361 -8.86 -7.23 -2.48
N GLN A 362 -8.49 -6.73 -3.65
CA GLN A 362 -7.68 -5.53 -3.84
C GLN A 362 -8.55 -4.39 -4.36
N THR A 363 -8.17 -3.16 -4.02
CA THR A 363 -8.83 -1.93 -4.47
C THR A 363 -7.80 -1.09 -5.20
N TRP A 364 -8.07 -0.73 -6.44
CA TRP A 364 -7.15 0.05 -7.25
C TRP A 364 -7.73 1.40 -7.61
N LYS A 365 -6.88 2.41 -7.60
CA LYS A 365 -7.18 3.77 -8.07
C LYS A 365 -6.08 4.22 -9.01
N PHE A 366 -6.44 4.57 -10.23
CA PHE A 366 -5.50 5.06 -11.24
C PHE A 366 -5.89 6.45 -11.69
N LYS A 367 -5.03 7.42 -11.38
CA LYS A 367 -5.07 8.77 -11.95
C LYS A 367 -4.36 8.72 -13.30
N MET A 368 -5.09 8.87 -14.39
CA MET A 368 -4.60 8.65 -15.74
C MET A 368 -4.74 9.91 -16.58
N ASN A 369 -3.67 10.29 -17.28
CA ASN A 369 -3.79 11.27 -18.35
C ASN A 369 -4.37 10.58 -19.59
N VAL A 370 -5.67 10.80 -19.83
CA VAL A 370 -6.41 10.33 -21.00
C VAL A 370 -6.43 11.36 -22.15
N GLY A 371 -5.87 12.55 -21.92
CA GLY A 371 -5.64 13.57 -22.94
C GLY A 371 -4.33 13.35 -23.70
N ASP A 372 -3.93 14.36 -24.48
CA ASP A 372 -2.63 14.37 -25.17
C ASP A 372 -1.60 15.20 -24.38
N GLU A 373 -0.37 15.29 -24.91
CA GLU A 373 0.72 16.04 -24.26
C GLU A 373 0.47 17.56 -24.26
N GLU A 374 -0.29 18.08 -25.24
CA GLU A 374 -0.60 19.50 -25.35
C GLU A 374 -1.83 19.89 -24.50
N HIS A 375 -2.76 18.97 -24.35
CA HIS A 375 -4.05 19.13 -23.66
C HIS A 375 -4.26 17.95 -22.70
N PRO A 376 -3.55 17.92 -21.55
CA PRO A 376 -3.71 16.86 -20.58
C PRO A 376 -5.15 16.85 -20.06
N SER A 377 -5.75 15.67 -20.00
CA SER A 377 -7.07 15.44 -19.43
C SER A 377 -6.95 14.30 -18.45
N TRP A 378 -7.29 14.56 -17.19
CA TRP A 378 -7.09 13.61 -16.12
C TRP A 378 -8.38 12.91 -15.76
N ASP A 379 -8.32 11.60 -15.69
CA ASP A 379 -9.42 10.75 -15.25
C ASP A 379 -8.97 9.88 -14.07
N LEU A 380 -9.92 9.53 -13.21
CA LEU A 380 -9.68 8.75 -12.01
C LEU A 380 -10.50 7.47 -12.09
N LEU A 381 -9.89 6.40 -12.61
CA LEU A 381 -10.53 5.09 -12.63
C LEU A 381 -10.28 4.37 -11.33
N LYS A 382 -11.34 3.82 -10.75
CA LYS A 382 -11.26 2.98 -9.57
C LYS A 382 -11.99 1.68 -9.79
N PHE A 383 -11.46 0.61 -9.21
CA PHE A 383 -12.07 -0.71 -9.33
C PHE A 383 -11.65 -1.66 -8.22
N CYS A 384 -12.55 -2.58 -7.92
CA CYS A 384 -12.31 -3.74 -7.09
C CYS A 384 -11.80 -4.90 -7.93
N LEU A 385 -10.85 -5.64 -7.39
CA LEU A 385 -10.37 -6.90 -7.96
C LEU A 385 -10.51 -8.00 -6.90
N THR A 386 -11.33 -9.00 -7.16
CA THR A 386 -11.61 -10.10 -6.23
C THR A 386 -11.32 -11.44 -6.88
N ARG A 387 -10.89 -12.44 -6.09
CA ARG A 387 -10.86 -13.84 -6.57
C ARG A 387 -12.29 -14.36 -6.72
N ASP A 388 -12.50 -15.13 -7.77
CA ASP A 388 -13.72 -15.87 -8.00
C ASP A 388 -13.35 -17.25 -8.55
N ASP A 389 -13.34 -18.23 -7.65
CA ASP A 389 -13.03 -19.64 -7.95
C ASP A 389 -14.02 -20.25 -8.96
N SER A 390 -15.18 -19.62 -9.18
CA SER A 390 -16.17 -20.06 -10.16
C SER A 390 -15.95 -19.49 -11.57
N SER A 391 -15.16 -18.42 -11.70
CA SER A 391 -14.89 -17.76 -12.98
C SER A 391 -13.75 -18.43 -13.75
N SER A 392 -13.83 -18.44 -15.08
CA SER A 392 -12.75 -18.96 -15.94
C SER A 392 -11.47 -18.12 -15.88
N SER A 393 -11.60 -16.85 -15.50
CA SER A 393 -10.50 -15.91 -15.27
C SER A 393 -9.95 -15.96 -13.85
N GLY A 394 -10.56 -16.70 -12.92
CA GLY A 394 -10.22 -16.71 -11.49
C GLY A 394 -10.36 -15.36 -10.77
N LEU A 395 -10.71 -14.29 -11.48
CA LEU A 395 -10.72 -12.91 -11.02
C LEU A 395 -11.92 -12.15 -11.59
N VAL A 396 -12.56 -11.36 -10.74
CA VAL A 396 -13.69 -10.48 -11.07
C VAL A 396 -13.28 -9.04 -10.81
N VAL A 397 -13.53 -8.19 -11.80
CA VAL A 397 -13.36 -6.74 -11.69
C VAL A 397 -14.72 -6.08 -11.55
N ARG A 398 -14.85 -5.16 -10.61
CA ARG A 398 -16.00 -4.26 -10.51
C ARG A 398 -15.49 -2.83 -10.59
N PHE A 399 -15.82 -2.14 -11.66
CA PHE A 399 -15.49 -0.72 -11.81
C PHE A 399 -16.39 0.13 -10.94
N GLY A 400 -15.88 1.28 -10.53
CA GLY A 400 -16.63 2.27 -9.78
C GLY A 400 -16.45 2.20 -8.28
N ASP A 401 -16.50 3.38 -7.68
CA ASP A 401 -16.70 3.63 -6.25
C ASP A 401 -17.21 5.07 -5.98
N ASN A 402 -17.52 5.86 -7.02
CA ASN A 402 -17.35 7.33 -6.97
C ASN A 402 -18.55 8.06 -6.34
N TYR A 403 -19.44 7.32 -5.67
CA TYR A 403 -20.76 7.83 -5.25
C TYR A 403 -21.50 8.52 -6.40
N THR A 404 -21.15 8.19 -7.65
CA THR A 404 -21.83 8.74 -8.82
C THR A 404 -23.20 8.09 -8.90
N PRO A 405 -24.28 8.88 -9.04
CA PRO A 405 -25.61 8.33 -9.28
C PRO A 405 -25.70 7.53 -10.58
N ASP A 406 -24.75 7.75 -11.50
CA ASP A 406 -24.68 7.13 -12.81
C ASP A 406 -23.60 6.02 -12.85
N PRO A 407 -23.99 4.74 -12.91
CA PRO A 407 -23.07 3.62 -13.07
C PRO A 407 -22.32 3.62 -14.41
N GLU A 408 -22.85 4.26 -15.45
CA GLU A 408 -22.15 4.32 -16.75
C GLU A 408 -20.89 5.19 -16.68
N SER A 409 -20.92 6.23 -15.82
CA SER A 409 -19.77 7.07 -15.51
C SER A 409 -18.66 6.34 -14.74
N GLU A 410 -18.89 5.10 -14.29
CA GLU A 410 -17.89 4.29 -13.57
C GLU A 410 -17.09 3.37 -14.49
N VAL A 411 -17.54 3.18 -15.74
CA VAL A 411 -16.91 2.27 -16.71
C VAL A 411 -15.69 2.94 -17.36
N PRO A 412 -14.59 2.21 -17.64
CA PRO A 412 -13.43 2.78 -18.32
C PRO A 412 -13.80 3.35 -19.69
N THR A 413 -13.41 4.60 -19.94
CA THR A 413 -13.43 5.22 -21.26
C THR A 413 -12.38 4.58 -22.18
N MET A 414 -12.48 4.87 -23.48
CA MET A 414 -11.44 4.48 -24.45
C MET A 414 -10.06 5.02 -24.05
N GLY A 415 -10.01 6.25 -23.51
CA GLY A 415 -8.77 6.86 -23.06
C GLY A 415 -8.10 6.05 -21.94
N ASN A 416 -8.87 5.58 -20.97
CA ASN A 416 -8.37 4.71 -19.90
C ASN A 416 -7.82 3.40 -20.45
N VAL A 417 -8.56 2.75 -21.36
CA VAL A 417 -8.14 1.48 -21.99
C VAL A 417 -6.83 1.66 -22.78
N VAL A 418 -6.70 2.77 -23.52
CA VAL A 418 -5.46 3.10 -24.25
C VAL A 418 -4.30 3.32 -23.28
N TYR A 419 -4.52 4.09 -22.20
CA TYR A 419 -3.51 4.34 -21.18
C TYR A 419 -3.04 3.05 -20.51
N MET A 420 -3.98 2.27 -19.97
CA MET A 420 -3.73 0.98 -19.33
C MET A 420 -3.02 0.01 -20.26
N GLY A 421 -3.44 -0.08 -21.53
CA GLY A 421 -2.79 -0.94 -22.52
C GLY A 421 -1.33 -0.55 -22.79
N LYS A 422 -1.04 0.76 -22.89
CA LYS A 422 0.34 1.27 -23.01
C LYS A 422 1.18 0.95 -21.77
N GLN A 423 0.62 1.14 -20.58
CA GLN A 423 1.30 0.84 -19.32
C GLN A 423 1.58 -0.66 -19.16
N LEU A 424 0.63 -1.53 -19.51
CA LEU A 424 0.83 -2.98 -19.48
C LEU A 424 1.98 -3.42 -20.40
N MET A 425 2.02 -2.93 -21.64
CA MET A 425 3.12 -3.24 -22.57
C MET A 425 4.47 -2.79 -22.01
N ARG A 426 4.54 -1.60 -21.42
CA ARG A 426 5.75 -1.07 -20.78
C ARG A 426 6.19 -1.95 -19.61
N LEU A 427 5.28 -2.37 -18.74
CA LEU A 427 5.59 -3.23 -17.60
C LEU A 427 6.10 -4.61 -18.03
N VAL A 428 5.53 -5.20 -19.07
CA VAL A 428 6.02 -6.47 -19.67
C VAL A 428 7.45 -6.32 -20.21
N GLU A 429 7.73 -5.24 -20.93
CA GLU A 429 9.07 -4.96 -21.47
C GLU A 429 10.08 -4.70 -20.35
N LEU A 430 9.68 -3.94 -19.32
CA LEU A 430 10.50 -3.69 -18.13
C LEU A 430 10.87 -4.98 -17.42
N GLU A 431 9.90 -5.88 -17.21
CA GLU A 431 10.15 -7.20 -16.62
C GLU A 431 11.18 -7.99 -17.43
N ALA A 432 11.01 -8.04 -18.75
CA ALA A 432 11.88 -8.79 -19.64
C ALA A 432 13.33 -8.25 -19.67
N THR A 433 13.52 -6.96 -19.43
CA THR A 433 14.81 -6.28 -19.54
C THR A 433 15.53 -6.12 -18.20
N VAL A 434 14.81 -5.89 -17.11
CA VAL A 434 15.41 -5.51 -15.81
C VAL A 434 15.32 -6.63 -14.77
N LYS A 435 14.27 -7.47 -14.74
CA LYS A 435 14.05 -8.46 -13.67
C LYS A 435 15.16 -9.52 -13.53
N ASN A 436 15.97 -9.71 -14.56
CA ASN A 436 17.10 -10.64 -14.52
C ASN A 436 18.46 -9.91 -14.56
N ASP A 437 18.49 -8.59 -14.37
CA ASP A 437 19.75 -7.83 -14.28
C ASP A 437 20.35 -7.96 -12.88
N GLY A 438 21.32 -8.88 -12.76
CA GLY A 438 22.03 -9.12 -11.50
C GLY A 438 22.72 -7.88 -10.93
N LYS A 439 23.10 -6.89 -11.76
CA LYS A 439 23.72 -5.66 -11.26
C LYS A 439 22.71 -4.73 -10.61
N VAL A 440 21.49 -4.67 -11.14
CA VAL A 440 20.41 -3.88 -10.52
C VAL A 440 20.00 -4.54 -9.21
N MET A 441 19.84 -5.86 -9.22
CA MET A 441 19.52 -6.65 -8.02
C MET A 441 20.58 -6.48 -6.92
N GLU A 442 21.87 -6.57 -7.24
CA GLU A 442 22.98 -6.40 -6.27
C GLU A 442 23.09 -4.97 -5.71
N ALA A 443 22.43 -3.98 -6.32
CA ALA A 443 22.52 -2.57 -5.91
C ALA A 443 21.57 -2.18 -4.77
N MET A 444 20.69 -3.07 -4.33
CA MET A 444 19.70 -2.82 -3.28
C MET A 444 19.51 -4.05 -2.37
N PRO A 445 18.96 -3.89 -1.16
CA PRO A 445 18.56 -5.01 -0.32
C PRO A 445 17.60 -5.96 -1.04
N LYS A 446 17.73 -7.26 -0.74
CA LYS A 446 16.89 -8.33 -1.32
C LYS A 446 15.39 -8.04 -1.15
N TYR A 447 15.00 -7.57 0.03
CA TYR A 447 13.61 -7.21 0.33
C TYR A 447 13.07 -6.10 -0.60
N GLU A 448 13.82 -5.01 -0.80
CA GLU A 448 13.40 -3.91 -1.70
C GLU A 448 13.19 -4.42 -3.14
N TRP A 449 14.11 -5.27 -3.61
CA TRP A 449 14.03 -5.88 -4.93
C TRP A 449 12.76 -6.74 -5.09
N GLU A 450 12.55 -7.65 -4.16
CA GLU A 450 11.41 -8.57 -4.21
C GLU A 450 10.08 -7.84 -4.02
N MET A 451 10.04 -6.80 -3.19
CA MET A 451 8.84 -5.99 -2.93
C MET A 451 8.51 -5.09 -4.13
N ALA A 452 9.51 -4.54 -4.81
CA ALA A 452 9.31 -3.83 -6.07
C ALA A 452 8.70 -4.75 -7.15
N TRP A 453 9.22 -5.97 -7.31
CA TRP A 453 8.68 -6.92 -8.31
C TRP A 453 7.34 -7.52 -7.94
N THR A 454 7.07 -7.67 -6.64
CA THR A 454 5.77 -8.00 -6.08
C THR A 454 4.73 -6.96 -6.49
N TYR A 455 5.01 -5.68 -6.25
CA TYR A 455 4.11 -4.60 -6.63
C TYR A 455 3.95 -4.46 -8.15
N HIS A 456 5.03 -4.63 -8.91
CA HIS A 456 4.98 -4.71 -10.38
C HIS A 456 4.04 -5.80 -10.87
N GLN A 457 4.10 -7.01 -10.29
CA GLN A 457 3.23 -8.12 -10.67
C GLN A 457 1.76 -7.83 -10.30
N ALA A 458 1.52 -7.17 -9.17
CA ALA A 458 0.19 -6.74 -8.77
C ALA A 458 -0.40 -5.71 -9.75
N LEU A 459 0.38 -4.69 -10.13
CA LEU A 459 0.01 -3.72 -11.18
C LEU A 459 -0.29 -4.38 -12.52
N MET A 460 0.56 -5.30 -12.97
CA MET A 460 0.33 -6.03 -14.22
C MET A 460 -0.95 -6.86 -14.17
N THR A 461 -1.22 -7.51 -13.04
CA THR A 461 -2.42 -8.33 -12.83
C THR A 461 -3.68 -7.46 -12.82
N SER A 462 -3.67 -6.36 -12.07
CA SER A 462 -4.82 -5.46 -11.95
C SER A 462 -5.16 -4.74 -13.25
N ILE A 463 -4.14 -4.23 -13.96
CA ILE A 463 -4.31 -3.60 -15.28
C ILE A 463 -4.83 -4.64 -16.30
N SER A 464 -4.29 -5.86 -16.29
CA SER A 464 -4.74 -6.91 -17.22
C SER A 464 -6.19 -7.32 -16.97
N ALA A 465 -6.57 -7.50 -15.69
CA ALA A 465 -7.93 -7.82 -15.31
C ALA A 465 -8.90 -6.70 -15.72
N ALA A 466 -8.56 -5.43 -15.42
CA ALA A 466 -9.37 -4.28 -15.79
C ALA A 466 -9.54 -4.15 -17.31
N LEU A 467 -8.47 -4.33 -18.10
CA LEU A 467 -8.57 -4.31 -19.56
C LEU A 467 -9.53 -5.38 -20.08
N LEU A 468 -9.45 -6.61 -19.57
CA LEU A 468 -10.30 -7.72 -20.01
C LEU A 468 -11.76 -7.58 -19.56
N ALA A 469 -12.00 -6.93 -18.43
CA ALA A 469 -13.34 -6.62 -17.93
C ALA A 469 -13.99 -5.42 -18.65
N SER A 470 -13.22 -4.61 -19.40
CA SER A 470 -13.78 -3.54 -20.19
C SER A 470 -14.47 -4.07 -21.46
N ASP A 471 -15.72 -3.68 -21.68
CA ASP A 471 -16.49 -4.05 -22.89
C ASP A 471 -15.85 -3.53 -24.18
N ILE A 472 -14.92 -2.57 -24.06
CA ILE A 472 -14.17 -1.97 -25.17
C ILE A 472 -13.17 -2.96 -25.80
N VAL A 473 -12.58 -3.84 -24.99
CA VAL A 473 -11.53 -4.79 -25.41
C VAL A 473 -12.15 -6.14 -25.75
N ASN A 474 -13.20 -6.53 -25.04
CA ASN A 474 -13.98 -7.75 -25.29
C ASN A 474 -15.44 -7.37 -25.57
N PRO A 475 -15.79 -6.87 -26.78
CA PRO A 475 -17.19 -6.66 -27.12
C PRO A 475 -17.89 -8.02 -27.09
N ALA A 476 -18.64 -8.28 -26.02
CA ALA A 476 -19.42 -9.48 -25.85
C ALA A 476 -20.43 -9.57 -27.02
N GLY A 477 -20.09 -10.33 -28.06
CA GLY A 477 -20.95 -10.48 -29.24
C GLY A 477 -20.30 -10.24 -30.61
N SER A 478 -18.96 -10.16 -30.73
CA SER A 478 -18.34 -10.18 -32.06
C SER A 478 -18.19 -11.59 -32.66
N ASP A 479 -18.92 -12.59 -32.16
CA ASP A 479 -19.16 -13.84 -32.90
C ASP A 479 -20.06 -13.51 -34.11
N ASP A 480 -19.43 -12.93 -35.12
CA ASP A 480 -19.35 -13.48 -36.47
C ASP A 480 -20.62 -14.19 -36.96
N ASP A 481 -21.74 -13.45 -37.05
CA ASP A 481 -22.89 -13.82 -37.90
C ASP A 481 -23.81 -12.63 -38.29
N SER A 482 -23.40 -11.37 -38.07
CA SER A 482 -24.11 -10.25 -38.69
C SER A 482 -23.65 -10.10 -40.14
N GLU A 483 -24.31 -10.86 -41.03
CA GLU A 483 -24.40 -10.59 -42.46
C GLU A 483 -24.35 -9.08 -42.73
N GLU A 484 -23.48 -8.66 -43.64
CA GLU A 484 -23.39 -7.29 -44.18
C GLU A 484 -24.80 -6.74 -44.48
N LYS A 485 -25.40 -6.04 -43.53
CA LYS A 485 -26.55 -5.20 -43.82
C LYS A 485 -26.01 -3.92 -44.40
N ASP A 486 -25.96 -3.94 -45.73
CA ASP A 486 -25.79 -2.82 -46.64
C ASP A 486 -26.80 -1.72 -46.28
N TYR A 487 -26.42 -0.82 -45.37
CA TYR A 487 -27.18 0.38 -45.06
C TYR A 487 -26.91 1.39 -46.17
N SER A 488 -27.68 1.28 -47.24
CA SER A 488 -27.77 2.30 -48.26
C SER A 488 -28.21 3.63 -47.63
N GLU A 489 -27.36 4.63 -47.83
CA GLU A 489 -27.54 6.04 -47.56
C GLU A 489 -28.92 6.55 -47.99
N ASP A 490 -29.76 6.97 -47.04
CA ASP A 490 -30.75 8.04 -47.29
C ASP A 490 -31.31 8.56 -45.96
N ASN A 491 -30.79 9.69 -45.49
CA ASN A 491 -31.60 10.73 -44.86
C ASN A 491 -30.76 11.99 -44.57
N SER A 492 -30.80 12.91 -45.51
CA SER A 492 -30.54 14.32 -45.29
C SER A 492 -31.81 14.97 -44.73
N GLU A 493 -31.90 15.24 -43.42
CA GLU A 493 -32.89 16.22 -42.93
C GLU A 493 -32.30 17.11 -41.83
N ASP A 494 -32.57 18.39 -42.03
CA ASP A 494 -32.15 19.59 -41.30
C ASP A 494 -32.29 19.46 -39.78
N TRP A 495 -31.24 19.87 -39.07
CA TRP A 495 -31.35 20.27 -37.67
C TRP A 495 -31.34 21.79 -37.61
N ASP A 496 -32.54 22.35 -37.45
CA ASP A 496 -32.77 23.75 -37.13
C ASP A 496 -32.12 24.10 -35.78
N GLU A 497 -31.31 25.16 -35.79
CA GLU A 497 -30.77 25.84 -34.61
C GLU A 497 -31.92 26.34 -33.71
N GLN A 498 -32.04 25.77 -32.50
CA GLN A 498 -32.82 26.39 -31.43
C GLN A 498 -31.85 26.91 -30.36
N ASP A 499 -31.71 28.23 -30.36
CA ASP A 499 -31.13 29.01 -29.27
C ASP A 499 -31.95 28.81 -27.99
N ILE A 500 -31.32 28.19 -26.98
CA ILE A 500 -31.87 28.10 -25.63
C ILE A 500 -31.12 29.12 -24.76
N ASP A 501 -31.75 30.28 -24.58
CA ASP A 501 -31.33 31.30 -23.61
C ASP A 501 -31.51 30.77 -22.18
N TYR A 502 -30.39 30.50 -21.50
CA TYR A 502 -30.37 30.23 -20.06
C TYR A 502 -30.42 31.56 -19.29
N ASP A 503 -31.62 31.86 -18.77
CA ASP A 503 -31.89 32.96 -17.84
C ASP A 503 -31.36 32.57 -16.43
N SER A 504 -30.23 33.13 -16.04
CA SER A 504 -29.63 32.97 -14.71
C SER A 504 -30.15 34.06 -13.77
N GLY A 505 -31.28 33.78 -13.13
CA GLY A 505 -31.81 34.57 -12.02
C GLY A 505 -32.10 33.67 -10.83
N ASP A 506 -31.17 33.59 -9.90
CA ASP A 506 -31.47 33.27 -8.50
C ASP A 506 -30.49 34.03 -7.60
N GLU A 507 -30.95 35.20 -7.18
CA GLU A 507 -30.49 35.92 -6.00
C GLU A 507 -30.85 35.08 -4.77
N LEU A 508 -29.85 34.61 -4.02
CA LEU A 508 -30.05 34.15 -2.65
C LEU A 508 -29.39 35.15 -1.71
N ASP A 509 -30.23 36.13 -1.34
CA ASP A 509 -30.25 36.84 -0.05
C ASP A 509 -29.93 35.85 1.09
N ASP A 510 -28.86 36.09 1.85
CA ASP A 510 -28.82 36.89 3.08
C ASP A 510 -29.36 36.15 4.33
N GLU A 511 -28.54 36.26 5.39
CA GLU A 511 -28.88 36.12 6.81
C GLU A 511 -29.17 34.71 7.35
N ASP A 512 -28.26 34.19 8.20
CA ASP A 512 -28.67 33.83 9.57
C ASP A 512 -27.47 33.71 10.53
N GLU A 513 -27.49 34.64 11.49
CA GLU A 513 -27.28 34.51 12.94
C GLU A 513 -26.37 33.34 13.41
N ARG A 514 -25.13 33.62 13.84
CA ARG A 514 -24.78 33.83 15.26
C ARG A 514 -25.74 33.14 16.24
N ASP A 515 -25.26 32.08 16.87
CA ASP A 515 -25.53 31.87 18.29
C ASP A 515 -24.26 31.44 19.03
N GLU A 516 -23.98 32.22 20.07
CA GLU A 516 -22.97 31.97 21.10
C GLU A 516 -23.43 30.80 21.99
N LEU A 517 -22.54 29.84 22.25
CA LEU A 517 -22.49 29.09 23.52
C LEU A 517 -21.06 28.62 23.82
#